data_AF-A0A2V8ZNA4-F1
#
_entry.id   AF-A0A2V8ZNA4-F1
#
_cell.length_a   1.000
_cell.length_b   1.000
_cell.length_c   1.000
_cell.angle_alpha   90.00
_cell.angle_beta   90.00
_cell.angle_gamma   90.00
#
_symmetry.space_group_name_H-M   'P 1'
#
loop_
_entity.id
_entity.type
_entity.pdbx_description
1 polymer ?
#
loop_
_entity_poly.entity_id
_entity_poly.type
_entity_poly.pdbx_seq_one_letter_code
_entity_poly.pdbx_strand_id
1 'polypeptide(L)'
;DVGWLEVARLSSKEKSTAQRIASKGGLDAGEAESLALASSRKLTVILDDRAARSFAEVMGVQFIGTAGMLFHAFAKKHLTLAELEDAVETLSQTIWLAPAVVVEILKKAREGER
;
A
#
# COMPACT_ATOMS: atom_id res chain seq x y z
N ASP A 1 -9.50 2.56 -24.67
CA ASP A 1 -8.16 2.09 -24.28
C ASP A 1 -8.14 1.69 -22.81
N VAL A 2 -7.90 0.41 -22.55
CA VAL A 2 -7.76 -0.14 -21.19
C VAL A 2 -6.34 0.15 -20.70
N GLY A 3 -6.06 0.93 -19.67
CA GLY A 3 -6.80 1.66 -18.65
C GLY A 3 -5.72 2.36 -17.81
N TRP A 4 -6.09 3.09 -16.76
CA TRP A 4 -5.22 3.88 -15.86
C TRP A 4 -3.99 3.17 -15.22
N LEU A 5 -3.70 1.91 -15.54
CA LEU A 5 -2.58 1.10 -15.04
C LEU A 5 -1.65 0.63 -16.17
N GLU A 6 -0.34 0.75 -15.94
CA GLU A 6 0.69 0.14 -16.78
C GLU A 6 1.01 -1.28 -16.29
N VAL A 7 0.94 -2.27 -17.19
CA VAL A 7 1.24 -3.67 -16.86
C VAL A 7 2.74 -3.93 -16.96
N ALA A 8 3.40 -4.12 -15.82
CA ALA A 8 4.82 -4.49 -15.76
C ALA A 8 5.01 -6.01 -15.85
N ARG A 9 5.88 -6.46 -16.75
CA ARG A 9 6.39 -7.86 -16.74
C ARG A 9 7.65 -7.94 -15.87
N LEU A 10 7.74 -9.00 -15.07
CA LEU A 10 8.93 -9.29 -14.27
C LEU A 10 10.08 -9.78 -15.15
N SER A 11 11.26 -9.22 -14.92
CA SER A 11 12.54 -9.75 -15.41
C SER A 11 12.88 -11.09 -14.73
N SER A 12 13.82 -11.85 -15.28
CA SER A 12 14.28 -13.11 -14.68
C SER A 12 14.81 -12.92 -13.25
N LYS A 13 15.48 -11.78 -12.98
CA LYS A 13 15.97 -11.43 -11.64
C LYS A 13 14.82 -11.14 -10.66
N GLU A 14 13.81 -10.40 -11.11
CA GLU A 14 12.61 -10.11 -10.31
C GLU A 14 11.82 -11.39 -10.01
N LYS A 15 11.65 -12.29 -10.99
CA LYS A 15 11.01 -13.59 -10.78
C LYS A 15 11.74 -14.45 -9.74
N SER A 16 13.06 -14.53 -9.82
CA SER A 16 13.87 -15.26 -8.84
C SER A 16 13.75 -14.67 -7.43
N THR A 17 13.67 -13.34 -7.35
CA THR A 17 13.45 -12.63 -6.09
C THR A 17 12.07 -12.94 -5.53
N ALA A 18 11.01 -12.84 -6.33
CA ALA A 18 9.65 -13.16 -5.94
C ALA A 18 9.53 -14.60 -5.43
N GLN A 19 10.13 -15.58 -6.12
CA GLN A 19 10.15 -16.98 -5.67
C GLN A 19 10.81 -17.15 -4.30
N ARG A 20 11.90 -16.42 -4.04
CA ARG A 20 12.56 -16.42 -2.72
C ARG A 20 11.69 -15.79 -1.64
N ILE A 21 11.01 -14.69 -1.96
CA ILE A 21 10.09 -14.02 -1.04
C ILE A 21 8.92 -14.96 -0.70
N ALA A 22 8.27 -15.56 -1.70
CA ALA A 22 7.17 -16.50 -1.47
C ALA A 22 7.60 -17.72 -0.64
N SER A 23 8.71 -18.37 -1.02
CA SER A 23 9.16 -19.61 -0.36
C SER A 23 9.73 -19.40 1.05
N LYS A 24 10.42 -18.28 1.31
CA LYS A 24 11.08 -18.03 2.61
C LYS A 24 10.34 -17.04 3.50
N GLY A 25 9.65 -16.08 2.90
CA GLY A 25 8.86 -15.07 3.60
C GLY A 25 7.44 -15.52 3.92
N GLY A 26 6.97 -16.62 3.33
CA GLY A 26 5.62 -17.14 3.56
C GLY A 26 4.51 -16.25 2.99
N LEU A 27 4.86 -15.38 2.04
CA LEU A 27 3.91 -14.53 1.32
C LEU A 27 3.34 -15.29 0.12
N ASP A 28 2.12 -14.94 -0.30
CA ASP A 28 1.58 -15.43 -1.55
C ASP A 28 2.36 -14.87 -2.75
N ALA A 29 2.13 -15.47 -3.91
CA ALA A 29 2.84 -15.13 -5.13
C ALA A 29 2.59 -13.66 -5.57
N GLY A 30 1.38 -13.12 -5.39
CA GLY A 30 1.05 -11.77 -5.81
C GLY A 30 1.79 -10.71 -4.98
N GLU A 31 1.81 -10.89 -3.66
CA GLU A 31 2.56 -10.03 -2.74
C GLU A 31 4.07 -10.12 -2.98
N ALA A 32 4.57 -11.34 -3.18
CA ALA A 32 5.97 -11.58 -3.46
C ALA A 32 6.43 -10.94 -4.79
N GLU A 33 5.60 -11.01 -5.84
CA GLU A 33 5.87 -10.39 -7.13
C GLU A 33 5.86 -8.86 -7.03
N SER A 34 4.89 -8.28 -6.32
CA SER A 34 4.76 -6.84 -6.09
C SER A 34 5.96 -6.28 -5.33
N LEU A 35 6.39 -6.96 -4.26
CA LEU A 35 7.58 -6.58 -3.49
C LEU A 35 8.87 -6.71 -4.29
N ALA A 36 9.03 -7.80 -5.06
CA ALA A 36 10.20 -8.00 -5.90
C ALA A 36 10.32 -6.89 -6.97
N LEU A 37 9.20 -6.55 -7.60
CA LEU A 37 9.11 -5.47 -8.58
C LEU A 37 9.47 -4.12 -7.95
N ALA A 38 8.84 -3.78 -6.82
CA ALA A 38 9.03 -2.51 -6.15
C ALA A 38 10.46 -2.34 -5.62
N SER A 39 11.03 -3.40 -5.04
CA SER A 39 12.42 -3.43 -4.58
C SER A 39 13.41 -3.22 -5.73
N SER A 40 13.23 -3.96 -6.84
CA SER A 40 14.10 -3.90 -8.02
C SER A 40 14.07 -2.52 -8.69
N ARG A 41 12.88 -1.93 -8.79
CA ARG A 41 12.63 -0.69 -9.54
C ARG A 41 12.56 0.56 -8.69
N LYS A 42 12.78 0.44 -7.38
CA LYS A 42 12.69 1.54 -6.40
C LYS A 42 11.33 2.25 -6.44
N LEU A 43 10.26 1.46 -6.52
CA LEU A 43 8.88 1.96 -6.51
C LEU A 43 8.29 1.86 -5.11
N THR A 44 7.22 2.63 -4.88
CA THR A 44 6.34 2.41 -3.74
C THR A 44 5.34 1.31 -4.09
N VAL A 45 5.17 0.32 -3.21
CA VAL A 45 4.20 -0.77 -3.37
C VAL A 45 2.94 -0.51 -2.56
N ILE A 46 1.77 -0.90 -3.08
CA ILE A 46 0.53 -0.91 -2.31
C ILE A 46 0.37 -2.30 -1.70
N LEU A 47 0.18 -2.38 -0.38
CA LEU A 47 0.06 -3.64 0.36
C LEU A 47 -1.13 -3.57 1.32
N ASP A 48 -2.03 -4.54 1.27
CA ASP A 48 -3.15 -4.67 2.21
C ASP A 48 -2.86 -5.67 3.35
N ASP A 49 -2.05 -6.70 3.08
CA ASP A 49 -1.68 -7.71 4.06
C ASP A 49 -0.66 -7.22 5.12
N ARG A 50 -0.78 -7.74 6.35
CA ARG A 50 0.10 -7.37 7.46
C ARG A 50 1.49 -8.02 7.33
N ALA A 51 1.56 -9.28 6.93
CA ALA A 51 2.82 -9.98 6.75
C ALA A 51 3.61 -9.36 5.59
N ALA A 52 2.94 -9.02 4.49
CA ALA A 52 3.57 -8.33 3.36
C ALA A 52 4.16 -6.96 3.77
N ARG A 53 3.42 -6.16 4.55
CA ARG A 53 3.94 -4.88 5.10
C ARG A 53 5.15 -5.08 6.00
N SER A 54 5.09 -6.06 6.90
CA SER A 54 6.21 -6.39 7.79
C SER A 54 7.45 -6.81 6.99
N PHE A 55 7.25 -7.56 5.90
CA PHE A 55 8.32 -7.97 5.01
C PHE A 55 8.91 -6.78 4.22
N ALA A 56 8.06 -5.85 3.75
CA ALA A 56 8.49 -4.62 3.09
C ALA A 56 9.39 -3.76 4.00
N GLU A 57 9.03 -3.63 5.27
CA GLU A 57 9.83 -2.93 6.29
C GLU A 57 11.22 -3.56 6.43
N VAL A 58 11.30 -4.89 6.56
CA VAL A 58 12.57 -5.63 6.64
C VAL A 58 13.41 -5.45 5.38
N MET A 59 12.77 -5.41 4.20
CA MET A 59 13.45 -5.18 2.92
C MET A 59 13.84 -3.72 2.67
N GLY A 60 13.36 -2.77 3.48
CA GLY A 60 13.52 -1.34 3.22
C GLY A 60 12.75 -0.86 1.97
N VAL A 61 11.68 -1.55 1.59
CA VAL A 61 10.82 -1.18 0.46
C VAL A 61 9.74 -0.21 0.95
N GLN A 62 9.61 0.93 0.28
CA GLN A 62 8.54 1.89 0.58
C GLN A 62 7.19 1.28 0.23
N PHE A 63 6.23 1.36 1.14
CA PHE A 63 4.87 0.88 0.90
C PHE A 63 3.81 1.86 1.36
N ILE A 64 2.60 1.69 0.84
CA ILE A 64 1.40 2.41 1.27
C ILE A 64 0.26 1.41 1.43
N GLY A 65 -0.46 1.48 2.54
CA GLY A 65 -1.68 0.68 2.75
C GLY A 65 -2.93 1.37 2.22
N THR A 66 -4.05 0.66 2.17
CA THR A 66 -5.33 1.18 1.66
C THR A 66 -5.76 2.49 2.32
N ALA A 67 -5.68 2.59 3.64
CA ALA A 67 -6.00 3.84 4.35
C ALA A 67 -5.01 4.97 4.03
N GLY A 68 -3.72 4.64 3.83
CA GLY A 68 -2.73 5.60 3.35
C GLY A 68 -3.05 6.11 1.95
N MET A 69 -3.62 5.27 1.07
CA MET A 69 -4.05 5.66 -0.27
C MET A 69 -5.21 6.67 -0.22
N LEU A 70 -6.17 6.48 0.68
CA LEU A 70 -7.24 7.46 0.92
C LEU A 70 -6.66 8.80 1.37
N PHE A 71 -5.72 8.77 2.32
CA PHE A 71 -5.01 9.99 2.73
C PHE A 71 -4.23 10.63 1.58
N HIS A 72 -3.60 9.84 0.71
CA HIS A 72 -2.92 10.35 -0.48
C HIS A 72 -3.88 11.04 -1.43
N ALA A 73 -5.07 10.46 -1.67
CA ALA A 73 -6.11 11.07 -2.50
C ALA A 73 -6.59 12.40 -1.92
N PHE A 74 -6.80 12.48 -0.60
CA PHE A 74 -7.08 13.73 0.10
C PHE A 74 -5.96 14.77 -0.06
N ALA A 75 -4.70 14.38 0.16
CA ALA A 75 -3.55 15.26 0.00
C ALA A 75 -3.41 15.80 -1.44
N LYS A 76 -3.87 15.04 -2.43
CA LYS A 76 -3.95 15.42 -3.84
C LYS A 76 -5.22 16.20 -4.21
N LYS A 77 -6.07 16.55 -3.24
CA LYS A 77 -7.34 17.26 -3.41
C LYS A 77 -8.36 16.52 -4.28
N HIS A 78 -8.27 15.19 -4.31
CA HIS A 78 -9.29 14.32 -4.90
C HIS A 78 -10.43 14.00 -3.93
N LEU A 79 -10.20 14.19 -2.63
CA LEU A 79 -11.19 14.08 -1.56
C LEU A 79 -11.15 15.36 -0.73
N THR A 80 -12.31 15.80 -0.27
CA THR A 80 -12.47 16.74 0.85
C THR A 80 -12.18 16.03 2.18
N LEU A 81 -12.03 16.80 3.27
CA LEU A 81 -11.85 16.21 4.60
C LEU A 81 -13.04 15.32 5.00
N ALA A 82 -14.27 15.76 4.72
CA ALA A 82 -15.48 14.99 4.99
C ALA A 82 -15.51 13.68 4.20
N GLU A 83 -15.19 13.71 2.90
CA GLU A 83 -15.13 12.49 2.08
C GLU A 83 -14.02 11.53 2.54
N LEU A 84 -12.89 12.05 3.04
CA LEU A 84 -11.86 11.21 3.66
C LEU A 84 -12.36 10.54 4.94
N GLU A 85 -13.03 11.29 5.81
CA GLU A 85 -13.60 10.77 7.07
C GLU A 85 -14.60 9.64 6.78
N ASP A 86 -15.55 9.86 5.86
CA ASP A 86 -16.52 8.85 5.43
C ASP A 86 -15.86 7.62 4.79
N ALA A 87 -14.84 7.83 3.94
CA ALA A 87 -14.13 6.73 3.28
C ALA A 87 -13.33 5.88 4.28
N VAL A 88 -12.70 6.48 5.28
CA VAL A 88 -11.97 5.77 6.34
C VAL A 88 -12.94 5.01 7.24
N GLU A 89 -14.09 5.60 7.58
CA GLU A 89 -15.15 4.92 8.33
C GLU A 89 -15.66 3.69 7.56
N THR A 90 -16.02 3.86 6.28
CA THR A 90 -16.47 2.77 5.41
C THR A 90 -15.43 1.65 5.31
N LEU A 91 -14.15 2.01 5.16
CA LEU A 91 -13.07 1.05 5.09
C LEU A 91 -12.94 0.24 6.40
N SER A 92 -13.12 0.90 7.55
CA SER A 92 -13.06 0.24 8.88
C SER A 92 -14.17 -0.79 9.12
N GLN A 93 -15.27 -0.69 8.37
CA GLN A 93 -16.36 -1.68 8.39
C GLN A 93 -16.06 -2.90 7.51
N THR A 94 -15.12 -2.78 6.58
CA THR A 94 -14.80 -3.84 5.59
C THR A 94 -13.53 -4.61 5.97
N ILE A 95 -12.51 -3.91 6.47
CA ILE A 95 -11.23 -4.50 6.88
C ILE A 95 -10.82 -4.03 8.26
N TRP A 96 -9.99 -4.82 8.94
CA TRP A 96 -9.40 -4.38 10.20
C TRP A 96 -8.40 -3.24 9.96
N LEU A 97 -8.73 -2.06 10.48
CA LEU A 97 -7.81 -0.93 10.62
C LEU A 97 -7.42 -0.79 12.09
N ALA A 98 -6.11 -0.75 12.36
CA ALA A 98 -5.64 -0.46 13.71
C ALA A 98 -6.10 0.96 14.11
N PRO A 99 -6.67 1.16 15.32
CA PRO A 99 -7.17 2.47 15.74
C PRO A 99 -6.12 3.60 15.62
N ALA A 100 -4.86 3.28 15.89
CA ALA A 100 -3.75 4.22 15.74
C ALA A 100 -3.59 4.75 14.30
N VAL A 101 -3.82 3.90 13.29
CA VAL A 101 -3.74 4.29 11.86
C VAL A 101 -4.85 5.27 11.52
N VAL A 102 -6.07 5.04 11.99
CA VAL A 102 -7.22 5.94 11.79
C VAL A 102 -6.94 7.30 12.43
N VAL A 103 -6.51 7.30 13.70
CA VAL A 103 -6.17 8.52 14.43
C VAL A 103 -5.06 9.31 13.71
N GLU A 104 -4.02 8.62 13.25
CA GLU A 104 -2.90 9.26 12.56
C GLU A 104 -3.33 9.91 11.24
N ILE A 105 -4.13 9.22 10.43
CA ILE A 105 -4.64 9.73 9.15
C ILE A 105 -5.50 10.98 9.37
N LEU A 106 -6.49 10.91 10.27
CA LEU A 106 -7.41 12.02 10.50
C LEU A 106 -6.72 13.22 11.16
N LYS A 107 -5.75 12.98 12.05
CA LYS A 107 -4.92 14.04 12.62
C LYS A 107 -4.14 14.77 11.53
N LYS A 108 -3.39 14.04 10.70
CA LYS A 108 -2.60 14.62 9.61
C LYS A 108 -3.46 15.37 8.59
N ALA A 109 -4.66 14.86 8.30
CA ALA A 109 -5.57 15.51 7.37
C ALA A 109 -6.05 16.88 7.87
N ARG A 110 -6.45 16.97 9.14
CA ARG A 110 -6.90 18.22 9.77
C ARG A 110 -5.77 19.24 9.97
N GLU A 111 -4.55 18.76 10.18
CA GLU A 111 -3.37 19.63 10.26
C GLU A 111 -3.01 20.23 8.88
N GLY A 112 -3.20 19.47 7.79
CA GLY A 112 -2.91 19.92 6.42
C GLY A 112 -3.98 20.81 5.78
N GLU A 113 -5.13 21.02 6.43
CA GLU A 113 -6.16 21.99 6.02
C GLU A 113 -5.92 23.39 6.59
N ARG A 114 -5.02 23.54 7.57
CA ARG A 114 -4.66 24.82 8.18
C ARG A 114 -3.60 25.55 7.37
#